data_AF-A0A929IM39-F1
#
_entry.id   AF-A0A929IM39-F1
#
_cell.length_a   1.000
_cell.length_b   1.000
_cell.length_c   1.000
_cell.angle_alpha   90.00
_cell.angle_beta   90.00
_cell.angle_gamma   90.00
#
_symmetry.space_group_name_H-M   'P 1'
#
loop_
_entity.id
_entity.type
_entity.pdbx_description
1 polymer ?
#
loop_
_entity_poly.entity_id
_entity_poly.type
_entity_poly.pdbx_seq_one_letter_code
_entity_poly.pdbx_strand_id
1 'polypeptide(L)'
;NVIAAWAYALLAGGGLLAWAPGGQAQISTAAADLKPGLAVCYMYEFVRHIDEFAEWEKYRKCKPGAPLTILDSRVGQGTVLTSESDNGVMAKITGFIHLDKAGDNSFAFESNDGVRLEIDGELIVEDPDVHGDRYSEVGHMEVVKPGWYPLTIQYFERKNTSTLRFYWKPPGVEGPMTLVPADALAH
;
A
#
# COMPACT_ATOMS: atom_id res chain seq x y z
N ASN A 1 26.74 -81.57 -9.24
CA ASN A 1 26.19 -81.06 -7.97
C ASN A 1 26.04 -79.55 -8.07
N VAL A 2 24.87 -79.04 -8.49
CA VAL A 2 23.81 -78.43 -7.63
C VAL A 2 24.45 -77.44 -6.63
N ILE A 3 24.14 -76.14 -6.56
CA ILE A 3 22.85 -75.43 -6.42
C ILE A 3 23.03 -73.95 -6.80
N ALA A 4 21.94 -73.33 -7.29
CA ALA A 4 21.78 -71.92 -7.65
C ALA A 4 21.69 -70.96 -6.43
N ALA A 5 21.95 -69.66 -6.64
CA ALA A 5 21.17 -68.57 -6.04
C ALA A 5 21.48 -67.23 -6.73
N TRP A 6 20.42 -66.59 -7.23
CA TRP A 6 20.38 -65.18 -7.62
C TRP A 6 20.08 -64.32 -6.38
N ALA A 7 20.69 -63.14 -6.25
CA ALA A 7 20.02 -61.95 -5.71
C ALA A 7 20.82 -60.66 -5.94
N TYR A 8 20.21 -59.80 -6.73
CA TYR A 8 20.23 -58.34 -6.86
C TYR A 8 21.23 -57.45 -6.10
N ALA A 9 21.70 -56.47 -6.89
CA ALA A 9 22.46 -55.29 -6.50
C ALA A 9 21.74 -54.38 -5.49
N LEU A 10 22.51 -53.82 -4.55
CA LEU A 10 22.16 -52.65 -3.76
C LEU A 10 23.01 -51.47 -4.26
N LEU A 11 22.39 -50.55 -4.99
CA LEU A 11 22.97 -49.25 -5.34
C LEU A 11 22.21 -48.14 -4.59
N ALA A 12 23.00 -47.30 -3.92
CA ALA A 12 22.80 -45.90 -3.59
C ALA A 12 21.51 -45.49 -2.83
N GLY A 13 21.64 -45.38 -1.50
CA GLY A 13 20.78 -44.52 -0.68
C GLY A 13 21.48 -43.20 -0.37
N GLY A 14 20.79 -42.08 -0.59
CA GLY A 14 21.26 -40.74 -0.24
C GLY A 14 20.55 -39.67 -1.05
N GLY A 15 19.27 -39.44 -0.72
CA GLY A 15 18.42 -38.47 -1.41
C GLY A 15 18.97 -37.04 -1.34
N LEU A 16 18.93 -36.36 -2.48
CA LEU A 16 19.15 -34.92 -2.59
C LEU A 16 17.97 -34.19 -1.93
N LEU A 17 18.26 -33.43 -0.87
CA LEU A 17 17.33 -32.49 -0.26
C LEU A 17 17.14 -31.30 -1.22
N ALA A 18 15.98 -31.24 -1.89
CA ALA A 18 15.55 -30.04 -2.60
C ALA A 18 15.08 -29.00 -1.57
N TRP A 19 15.81 -27.90 -1.43
CA TRP A 19 15.34 -26.70 -0.75
C TRP A 19 14.32 -25.99 -1.64
N ALA A 20 13.06 -25.95 -1.23
CA ALA A 20 12.08 -25.00 -1.75
C ALA A 20 12.07 -23.77 -0.85
N PRO A 21 12.37 -22.55 -1.34
CA PRO A 21 12.21 -21.35 -0.53
C PRO A 21 10.73 -21.01 -0.40
N GLY A 22 10.31 -20.84 0.86
CA GLY A 22 9.18 -20.06 1.36
C GLY A 22 8.01 -19.82 0.42
N GLY A 23 6.92 -20.55 0.64
CA GLY A 23 5.61 -20.15 0.14
C GLY A 23 5.28 -18.75 0.65
N GLN A 24 5.02 -17.83 -0.26
CA GLN A 24 4.38 -16.56 0.04
C GLN A 24 3.09 -16.85 0.78
N ALA A 25 2.94 -16.29 1.99
CA ALA A 25 1.70 -16.32 2.73
C ALA A 25 0.67 -15.52 1.93
N GLN A 26 -0.09 -16.21 1.07
CA GLN A 26 -1.29 -15.65 0.47
C GLN A 26 -2.28 -15.36 1.60
N ILE A 27 -2.26 -14.11 2.09
CA ILE A 27 -3.42 -13.56 2.79
C ILE A 27 -4.48 -13.35 1.71
N SER A 28 -5.19 -14.42 1.38
CA SER A 28 -6.50 -14.31 0.75
C SER A 28 -7.45 -13.84 1.85
N THR A 29 -7.49 -12.54 2.11
CA THR A 29 -8.76 -11.93 2.50
C THR A 29 -9.69 -12.22 1.34
N ALA A 30 -10.70 -13.05 1.56
CA ALA A 30 -11.71 -13.29 0.54
C ALA A 30 -12.28 -11.93 0.17
N ALA A 31 -12.21 -11.56 -1.12
CA ALA A 31 -12.75 -10.29 -1.63
C ALA A 31 -14.24 -10.07 -1.28
N ALA A 32 -14.92 -11.10 -0.76
CA ALA A 32 -16.32 -11.10 -0.36
C ALA A 32 -16.64 -10.23 0.88
N ASP A 33 -15.68 -9.92 1.75
CA ASP A 33 -15.94 -9.17 3.00
C ASP A 33 -15.48 -7.71 2.94
N LEU A 34 -14.91 -7.28 1.81
CA LEU A 34 -14.35 -5.94 1.64
C LEU A 34 -15.46 -4.87 1.55
N LYS A 35 -15.31 -3.77 2.28
CA LYS A 35 -16.20 -2.61 2.25
C LYS A 35 -15.64 -1.52 1.34
N PRO A 36 -16.48 -0.75 0.62
CA PRO A 36 -16.00 0.32 -0.25
C PRO A 36 -15.14 1.38 0.47
N GLY A 37 -14.09 1.85 -0.20
CA GLY A 37 -13.19 2.90 0.27
C GLY A 37 -12.08 2.40 1.21
N LEU A 38 -11.25 3.31 1.70
CA LEU A 38 -10.15 3.01 2.60
C LEU A 38 -10.50 3.37 4.04
N ALA A 39 -10.08 2.54 5.00
CA ALA A 39 -10.12 2.92 6.41
C ALA A 39 -9.07 4.01 6.67
N VAL A 40 -9.38 4.93 7.57
CA VAL A 40 -8.45 5.97 7.98
C VAL A 40 -8.53 6.17 9.48
N CYS A 41 -7.39 6.43 10.11
CA CYS A 41 -7.32 6.95 11.46
C CYS A 41 -6.34 8.13 11.54
N TYR A 42 -6.60 9.01 12.50
CA TYR A 42 -5.91 10.28 12.64
C TYR A 42 -5.16 10.38 13.96
N MET A 43 -4.01 11.05 13.91
CA MET A 43 -3.29 11.61 15.06
C MET A 43 -3.08 13.10 14.80
N TYR A 44 -2.93 13.89 15.87
CA TYR A 44 -2.86 15.35 15.76
C TYR A 44 -1.53 15.86 16.31
N GLU A 45 -0.58 16.12 15.42
CA GLU A 45 0.73 16.65 15.73
C GLU A 45 1.33 17.46 14.56
N PHE A 46 2.14 18.46 14.89
CA PHE A 46 2.84 19.29 13.91
C PHE A 46 4.17 18.67 13.48
N VAL A 47 4.09 17.52 12.82
CA VAL A 47 5.26 16.84 12.24
C VAL A 47 5.82 17.58 11.03
N ARG A 48 7.03 17.22 10.64
CA ARG A 48 7.77 17.79 9.51
C ARG A 48 8.29 16.72 8.56
N HIS A 49 8.19 15.45 8.93
CA HIS A 49 8.63 14.33 8.12
C HIS A 49 7.77 13.09 8.36
N ILE A 50 7.56 12.27 7.32
CA ILE A 50 6.78 11.03 7.42
C ILE A 50 7.34 10.07 8.48
N ASP A 51 8.66 9.99 8.67
CA ASP A 51 9.27 9.09 9.66
C ASP A 51 8.83 9.35 11.11
N GLU A 52 8.28 10.53 11.40
CA GLU A 52 7.77 10.84 12.73
C GLU A 52 6.52 10.01 13.09
N PHE A 53 5.85 9.36 12.11
CA PHE A 53 4.79 8.37 12.37
C PHE A 53 5.25 7.29 13.35
N ALA A 54 6.43 6.72 13.16
CA ALA A 54 6.93 5.61 13.97
C ALA A 54 7.11 5.99 15.45
N GLU A 55 7.43 7.26 15.72
CA GLU A 55 7.53 7.76 17.09
C GLU A 55 6.16 8.09 17.67
N TRP A 56 5.33 8.83 16.93
CA TRP A 56 4.04 9.29 17.45
C TRP A 56 3.03 8.17 17.65
N GLU A 57 3.07 7.10 16.86
CA GLU A 57 2.23 5.92 17.07
C GLU A 57 2.43 5.25 18.45
N LYS A 58 3.56 5.49 19.11
CA LYS A 58 3.82 4.99 20.48
C LYS A 58 3.05 5.76 21.55
N TYR A 59 2.75 7.04 21.31
CA TYR A 59 2.18 7.95 22.33
C TYR A 59 0.80 8.50 21.96
N ARG A 60 0.40 8.41 20.70
CA ARG A 60 -0.87 8.92 20.20
C ARG A 60 -1.74 7.75 19.77
N LYS A 61 -2.97 7.76 20.27
CA LYS A 61 -3.99 6.82 19.83
C LYS A 61 -4.49 7.26 18.45
N CYS A 62 -4.43 6.37 17.47
CA CYS A 62 -5.02 6.62 16.16
C CYS A 62 -6.55 6.64 16.27
N LYS A 63 -7.17 7.79 16.04
CA LYS A 63 -8.62 8.00 16.13
C LYS A 63 -9.27 7.65 14.80
N PRO A 64 -10.16 6.64 14.71
CA PRO A 64 -10.81 6.29 13.46
C PRO A 64 -11.61 7.46 12.87
N GLY A 65 -11.53 7.63 11.56
CA GLY A 65 -12.32 8.55 10.77
C GLY A 65 -13.38 7.84 9.91
N ALA A 66 -14.21 8.63 9.22
CA ALA A 66 -15.09 8.08 8.19
C ALA A 66 -14.25 7.56 6.99
N PRO A 67 -14.58 6.38 6.41
CA PRO A 67 -13.83 5.82 5.29
C PRO A 67 -13.71 6.78 4.10
N LEU A 68 -12.57 6.71 3.42
CA LEU A 68 -12.24 7.53 2.25
C LEU A 68 -12.59 6.74 0.99
N THR A 69 -13.71 7.09 0.33
CA THR A 69 -14.14 6.40 -0.89
C THR A 69 -13.31 6.76 -2.12
N ILE A 70 -12.66 7.91 -2.10
CA ILE A 70 -11.70 8.39 -3.09
C ILE A 70 -10.66 9.27 -2.39
N LEU A 71 -9.44 9.29 -2.90
CA LEU A 71 -8.41 10.26 -2.50
C LEU A 71 -8.31 11.32 -3.59
N ASP A 72 -9.20 12.32 -3.52
CA ASP A 72 -9.26 13.50 -4.39
C ASP A 72 -9.52 14.76 -3.54
N SER A 73 -8.74 14.92 -2.46
CA SER A 73 -8.89 16.06 -1.55
C SER A 73 -7.92 17.17 -1.94
N ARG A 74 -8.47 18.36 -2.13
CA ARG A 74 -7.71 19.62 -2.21
C ARG A 74 -8.51 20.71 -1.52
N VAL A 75 -8.09 21.06 -0.34
CA VAL A 75 -8.73 22.10 0.47
C VAL A 75 -7.75 23.25 0.67
N GLY A 76 -8.29 24.47 0.63
CA GLY A 76 -7.57 25.64 1.11
C GLY A 76 -7.43 25.55 2.63
N GLN A 77 -7.70 26.65 3.34
CA GLN A 77 -7.86 26.55 4.78
C GLN A 77 -9.18 25.84 5.13
N GLY A 78 -9.08 24.72 5.83
CA GLY A 78 -10.22 23.94 6.28
C GLY A 78 -9.84 22.52 6.69
N THR A 79 -10.86 21.73 7.00
CA THR A 79 -10.67 20.42 7.62
C THR A 79 -9.95 19.44 6.68
N VAL A 80 -8.90 18.82 7.20
CA VAL A 80 -8.09 17.84 6.46
C VAL A 80 -8.84 16.52 6.39
N LEU A 81 -9.14 16.06 5.17
CA LEU A 81 -9.85 14.80 4.91
C LEU A 81 -11.14 14.69 5.74
N THR A 82 -11.36 13.56 6.40
CA THR A 82 -12.48 13.32 7.33
C THR A 82 -12.07 13.49 8.80
N SER A 83 -10.99 14.25 9.05
CA SER A 83 -10.49 14.52 10.40
C SER A 83 -11.34 15.58 11.14
N GLU A 84 -10.88 16.01 12.32
CA GLU A 84 -11.51 17.07 13.10
C GLU A 84 -10.64 18.34 13.20
N SER A 85 -9.56 18.42 12.41
CA SER A 85 -8.62 19.54 12.46
C SER A 85 -8.28 20.04 11.05
N ASP A 86 -7.96 21.32 10.99
CA ASP A 86 -7.49 22.01 9.78
C ASP A 86 -5.96 22.06 9.71
N ASN A 87 -5.28 21.70 10.81
CA ASN A 87 -3.82 21.79 10.93
C ASN A 87 -3.25 20.62 11.75
N GLY A 88 -2.03 20.19 11.43
CA GLY A 88 -1.27 19.24 12.23
C GLY A 88 -1.94 17.87 12.26
N VAL A 89 -2.32 17.37 11.09
CA VAL A 89 -3.03 16.10 10.93
C VAL A 89 -2.08 15.05 10.38
N MET A 90 -1.98 13.92 11.05
CA MET A 90 -1.34 12.71 10.55
C MET A 90 -2.44 11.68 10.24
N ALA A 91 -2.56 11.26 8.99
CA ALA A 91 -3.53 10.26 8.54
C ALA A 91 -2.80 8.94 8.23
N LYS A 92 -3.18 7.87 8.93
CA LYS A 92 -2.84 6.50 8.55
C LYS A 92 -4.05 5.90 7.85
N ILE A 93 -3.90 5.67 6.55
CA ILE A 93 -4.94 5.17 5.66
C ILE A 93 -4.56 3.75 5.29
N THR A 94 -5.48 2.80 5.45
CA THR A 94 -5.23 1.37 5.23
C THR A 94 -6.39 0.74 4.50
N GLY A 95 -6.10 -0.26 3.67
CA GLY A 95 -7.10 -1.03 2.96
C GLY A 95 -6.45 -1.83 1.86
N PHE A 96 -7.11 -1.88 0.71
CA PHE A 96 -6.70 -2.63 -0.45
C PHE A 96 -6.94 -1.81 -1.72
N ILE A 97 -6.07 -2.01 -2.71
CA ILE A 97 -6.26 -1.55 -4.09
C ILE A 97 -6.48 -2.76 -5.01
N HIS A 98 -7.47 -2.68 -5.89
CA HIS A 98 -7.71 -3.69 -6.91
C HIS A 98 -6.91 -3.37 -8.17
N LEU A 99 -5.98 -4.27 -8.53
CA LEU A 99 -5.17 -4.20 -9.73
C LEU A 99 -5.61 -5.31 -10.67
N ASP A 100 -6.37 -4.97 -11.71
CA ASP A 100 -7.12 -5.91 -12.56
C ASP A 100 -6.29 -6.53 -13.71
N LYS A 101 -5.07 -6.02 -13.93
CA LYS A 101 -4.15 -6.45 -14.98
C LYS A 101 -2.77 -6.73 -14.44
N ALA A 102 -2.15 -7.76 -14.99
CA ALA A 102 -0.73 -8.01 -14.79
C ALA A 102 0.12 -6.99 -15.57
N GLY A 103 1.31 -6.69 -15.04
CA GLY A 103 2.30 -5.77 -15.58
C GLY A 103 2.62 -4.60 -14.65
N ASP A 104 3.44 -3.68 -15.16
CA ASP A 104 3.89 -2.48 -14.44
C ASP A 104 2.75 -1.48 -14.21
N ASN A 105 2.40 -1.28 -12.95
CA ASN A 105 1.47 -0.26 -12.50
C ASN A 105 2.26 0.93 -11.98
N SER A 106 1.93 2.13 -12.45
CA SER A 106 2.56 3.37 -11.96
C SER A 106 1.65 4.08 -10.96
N PHE A 107 2.22 4.70 -9.93
CA PHE A 107 1.50 5.41 -8.86
C PHE A 107 2.15 6.76 -8.57
N ALA A 108 1.35 7.75 -8.20
CA ALA A 108 1.84 9.06 -7.77
C ALA A 108 0.82 9.76 -6.88
N PHE A 109 1.25 10.79 -6.16
CA PHE A 109 0.37 11.69 -5.41
C PHE A 109 0.54 13.14 -5.85
N GLU A 110 -0.54 13.91 -5.86
CA GLU A 110 -0.46 15.37 -5.61
C GLU A 110 -0.66 15.55 -4.10
N SER A 111 0.29 16.17 -3.40
CA SER A 111 0.23 16.28 -1.94
C SER A 111 0.76 17.61 -1.37
N ASN A 112 0.28 17.92 -0.17
CA ASN A 112 0.68 19.02 0.70
C ASN A 112 0.21 18.68 2.12
N ASP A 113 1.04 18.29 3.08
CA ASP A 113 2.50 18.11 2.99
C ASP A 113 2.84 16.66 2.56
N GLY A 114 3.67 15.94 3.31
CA GLY A 114 4.30 14.71 2.87
C GLY A 114 3.40 13.47 2.89
N VAL A 115 3.78 12.48 2.08
CA VAL A 115 3.06 11.21 1.86
C VAL A 115 4.03 10.04 1.63
N ARG A 116 3.64 8.85 2.08
CA ARG A 116 4.28 7.56 1.77
C ARG A 116 3.20 6.54 1.43
N LEU A 117 3.42 5.78 0.36
CA LEU A 117 2.59 4.66 -0.06
C LEU A 117 3.40 3.37 0.00
N GLU A 118 2.83 2.39 0.70
CA GLU A 118 3.26 1.00 0.65
C GLU A 118 2.14 0.15 0.05
N ILE A 119 2.48 -0.76 -0.86
CA ILE A 119 1.57 -1.78 -1.41
C ILE A 119 2.24 -3.14 -1.23
N ASP A 120 1.51 -4.11 -0.69
CA ASP A 120 2.03 -5.44 -0.33
C ASP A 120 3.28 -5.41 0.58
N GLY A 121 3.41 -4.34 1.38
CA GLY A 121 4.56 -4.10 2.25
C GLY A 121 5.80 -3.54 1.55
N GLU A 122 5.74 -3.26 0.24
CA GLU A 122 6.82 -2.61 -0.51
C GLU A 122 6.58 -1.10 -0.60
N LEU A 123 7.65 -0.32 -0.41
CA LEU A 123 7.62 1.14 -0.58
C LEU A 123 7.49 1.48 -2.06
N ILE A 124 6.38 2.10 -2.45
CA ILE A 124 6.08 2.43 -3.85
C ILE A 124 6.29 3.92 -4.14
N VAL A 125 5.76 4.81 -3.29
CA VAL A 125 5.91 6.27 -3.42
C VAL A 125 6.33 6.86 -2.10
N GLU A 126 7.25 7.81 -2.14
CA GLU A 126 7.68 8.59 -0.98
C GLU A 126 7.92 10.05 -1.39
N ASP A 127 7.21 10.98 -0.73
CA ASP A 127 7.49 12.41 -0.76
C ASP A 127 7.38 12.92 0.69
N PRO A 128 8.46 12.81 1.50
CA PRO A 128 8.29 12.67 2.94
C PRO A 128 8.38 14.00 3.71
N ASP A 129 8.76 15.09 3.04
CA ASP A 129 9.09 16.38 3.64
C ASP A 129 7.87 17.33 3.75
N VAL A 130 8.07 18.46 4.44
CA VAL A 130 7.15 19.61 4.36
C VAL A 130 7.25 20.27 2.98
N HIS A 131 6.13 20.48 2.31
CA HIS A 131 6.06 21.15 1.01
C HIS A 131 4.65 21.61 0.67
N GLY A 132 4.55 22.63 -0.19
CA GLY A 132 3.28 22.98 -0.81
C GLY A 132 2.85 21.99 -1.91
N ASP A 133 1.69 22.23 -2.52
CA ASP A 133 1.12 21.39 -3.57
C ASP A 133 2.15 21.06 -4.66
N ARG A 134 2.49 19.78 -4.79
CA ARG A 134 3.29 19.24 -5.90
C ARG A 134 2.94 17.79 -6.16
N TYR A 135 3.41 17.30 -7.31
CA TYR A 135 3.41 15.87 -7.61
C TYR A 135 4.67 15.21 -7.03
N SER A 136 4.51 14.03 -6.47
CA SER A 136 5.60 13.13 -6.10
C SER A 136 6.36 12.63 -7.33
N GLU A 137 7.50 11.98 -7.12
CA GLU A 137 8.05 11.07 -8.12
C GLU A 137 7.08 9.90 -8.37
N VAL A 138 7.20 9.30 -9.55
CA VAL A 138 6.37 8.15 -9.94
C VAL A 138 6.94 6.87 -9.35
N GLY A 139 6.12 6.18 -8.56
CA GLY A 139 6.36 4.84 -8.08
C GLY A 139 5.91 3.78 -9.08
N HIS A 140 6.54 2.61 -9.05
CA HIS A 140 6.26 1.49 -9.94
C HIS A 140 6.08 0.20 -9.14
N MET A 141 5.16 -0.66 -9.57
CA MET A 141 4.97 -1.99 -9.02
C MET A 141 4.59 -2.98 -10.11
N GLU A 142 5.35 -4.07 -10.22
CA GLU A 142 5.06 -5.16 -11.15
C GLU A 142 4.01 -6.11 -10.56
N VAL A 143 2.84 -6.17 -11.18
CA VAL A 143 1.76 -7.09 -10.80
C VAL A 143 1.85 -8.37 -11.61
N VAL A 144 2.14 -9.50 -10.95
CA VAL A 144 2.17 -10.82 -11.64
C VAL A 144 0.77 -11.43 -11.75
N LYS A 145 -0.08 -11.21 -10.74
CA LYS A 145 -1.45 -11.76 -10.68
C LYS A 145 -2.45 -10.64 -10.36
N PRO A 146 -3.49 -10.45 -11.18
CA PRO A 146 -4.56 -9.53 -10.83
C PRO A 146 -5.20 -9.86 -9.47
N GLY A 147 -5.61 -8.84 -8.72
CA GLY A 147 -6.26 -9.03 -7.43
C GLY A 147 -6.26 -7.80 -6.54
N TRP A 148 -6.68 -8.00 -5.29
CA TRP A 148 -6.63 -7.02 -4.23
C TRP A 148 -5.28 -7.08 -3.52
N TYR A 149 -4.59 -5.95 -3.45
CA TYR A 149 -3.31 -5.80 -2.77
C TYR A 149 -3.47 -4.92 -1.55
N PRO A 150 -2.98 -5.32 -0.37
CA PRO A 150 -3.06 -4.47 0.81
C PRO A 150 -2.21 -3.21 0.58
N LEU A 151 -2.71 -2.06 1.04
CA LEU A 151 -1.99 -0.80 0.99
C LEU A 151 -2.00 -0.11 2.33
N THR A 152 -0.94 0.65 2.58
CA THR A 152 -0.86 1.63 3.65
C THR A 152 -0.40 2.95 3.05
N ILE A 153 -1.14 4.02 3.34
CA ILE A 153 -0.74 5.39 3.03
C ILE A 153 -0.57 6.13 4.33
N GLN A 154 0.63 6.67 4.55
CA GLN A 154 0.89 7.64 5.61
C GLN A 154 0.92 9.02 4.96
N TYR A 155 0.16 9.95 5.52
CA TYR A 155 0.09 11.33 5.04
C TYR A 155 0.13 12.27 6.24
N PHE A 156 0.79 13.42 6.09
CA PHE A 156 0.60 14.51 7.04
C PHE A 156 0.28 15.84 6.35
N GLU A 157 -0.57 16.60 7.02
CA GLU A 157 -0.73 18.03 6.79
C GLU A 157 -0.17 18.74 8.02
N ARG A 158 0.66 19.76 7.82
CA ARG A 158 1.24 20.52 8.92
C ARG A 158 0.51 21.82 9.17
N LYS A 159 0.39 22.70 8.17
CA LYS A 159 -0.27 24.01 8.31
C LYS A 159 -0.99 24.51 7.05
N ASN A 160 -2.10 25.19 7.29
CA ASN A 160 -2.90 26.00 6.39
C ASN A 160 -3.70 25.22 5.35
N THR A 161 -3.05 24.74 4.30
CA THR A 161 -3.71 24.17 3.11
C THR A 161 -3.36 22.70 3.00
N SER A 162 -4.26 21.89 2.45
CA SER A 162 -4.02 20.46 2.35
C SER A 162 -4.44 19.88 1.01
N THR A 163 -3.59 19.01 0.49
CA THR A 163 -3.84 18.28 -0.74
C THR A 163 -3.43 16.83 -0.51
N LEU A 164 -4.31 15.91 -0.88
CA LEU A 164 -4.01 14.49 -1.00
C LEU A 164 -4.85 13.90 -2.12
N ARG A 165 -4.21 13.65 -3.26
CA ARG A 165 -4.84 13.08 -4.45
C ARG A 165 -4.02 11.90 -4.94
N PHE A 166 -4.65 10.74 -5.05
CA PHE A 166 -3.96 9.49 -5.40
C PHE A 166 -4.18 9.14 -6.87
N TYR A 167 -3.09 8.99 -7.60
CA TYR A 167 -3.09 8.72 -9.03
C TYR A 167 -2.47 7.36 -9.34
N TRP A 168 -2.95 6.77 -10.43
CA TRP A 168 -2.37 5.57 -11.01
C TRP A 168 -2.34 5.62 -12.53
N LYS A 169 -1.59 4.70 -13.12
CA LYS A 169 -1.69 4.30 -14.53
C LYS A 169 -1.54 2.79 -14.62
N PRO A 170 -2.64 2.05 -14.87
CA PRO A 170 -2.58 0.61 -15.06
C PRO A 170 -1.79 0.21 -16.31
N PRO A 171 -1.32 -1.05 -16.39
CA PRO A 171 -0.57 -1.56 -17.54
C PRO A 171 -1.33 -1.40 -18.85
N GLY A 172 -0.62 -0.91 -19.88
CA GLY A 172 -1.16 -0.75 -21.23
C GLY A 172 -2.19 0.37 -21.40
N VAL A 173 -2.39 1.22 -20.40
CA VAL A 173 -3.21 2.44 -20.53
C VAL A 173 -2.33 3.57 -21.07
N GLU A 174 -2.74 4.14 -22.21
CA GLU A 174 -2.11 5.31 -22.80
C GLU A 174 -2.62 6.62 -22.16
N GLY A 175 -1.80 7.67 -22.21
CA GLY A 175 -2.17 8.99 -21.69
C GLY A 175 -1.62 9.29 -20.29
N PRO A 176 -2.10 10.39 -19.67
CA PRO A 176 -1.67 10.78 -18.32
C PRO A 176 -2.22 9.81 -17.27
N MET A 177 -1.60 9.82 -16.08
CA MET A 177 -2.18 9.18 -14.90
C MET A 177 -3.53 9.78 -14.56
N THR A 178 -4.41 8.96 -13.99
CA THR A 178 -5.76 9.35 -13.56
C THR A 178 -5.91 9.09 -12.06
N LEU A 179 -6.91 9.71 -11.44
CA LEU A 179 -7.27 9.40 -10.05
C LEU A 179 -7.62 7.91 -9.93
N VAL A 180 -7.20 7.29 -8.84
CA VAL A 180 -7.62 5.92 -8.53
C VAL A 180 -9.14 5.94 -8.30
N PRO A 181 -9.92 5.15 -9.07
CA PRO A 181 -11.37 5.17 -8.97
C PRO A 181 -11.84 4.52 -7.67
N ALA A 182 -13.01 4.94 -7.19
CA ALA A 182 -13.54 4.49 -5.90
C ALA A 182 -13.78 2.97 -5.81
N ASP A 183 -14.11 2.33 -6.95
CA ASP A 183 -14.33 0.89 -7.04
C ASP A 183 -13.02 0.06 -7.03
N ALA A 184 -11.87 0.71 -7.19
CA ALA A 184 -10.57 0.10 -6.99
C ALA A 184 -10.11 0.13 -5.53
N LEU A 185 -10.87 0.71 -4.60
CA LEU A 185 -10.47 0.89 -3.19
C LEU A 185 -11.45 0.20 -2.23
N ALA A 186 -10.91 -0.56 -1.28
CA ALA A 186 -11.72 -1.24 -0.25
C ALA A 186 -10.96 -1.45 1.08
N HIS A 187 -11.66 -1.77 2.17
CA HIS A 187 -11.09 -2.08 3.49
C HIS A 187 -11.87 -3.14 4.27
#